data_AF-A0A3D1R2I4-F1
#
_entry.id   AF-A0A3D1R2I4-F1
#
_cell.length_a   1.000
_cell.length_b   1.000
_cell.length_c   1.000
_cell.angle_alpha   90.00
_cell.angle_beta   90.00
_cell.angle_gamma   90.00
#
_symmetry.space_group_name_H-M   'P 1'
#
loop_
_entity.id
_entity.type
_entity.pdbx_description
1 polymer ?
#
loop_
_entity_poly.entity_id
_entity_poly.type
_entity_poly.pdbx_seq_one_letter_code
_entity_poly.pdbx_strand_id
1 'polypeptide(L)'
;WRLHPAKAYAWELRLQDEIRPDFTIDEQGSDEYRAAFLAAHPDEAEAIRRKEQERRERKARKNTPEDDNLSLPFGESDAEETEEEVA
;
A
#
# COMPACT_ATOMS: atom_id res chain seq x y z
N TRP A 1 4.12 5.51 10.69
CA TRP A 1 3.79 4.68 11.87
C TRP A 1 3.05 5.42 12.98
N ARG A 2 3.58 6.54 13.47
CA ARG A 2 3.07 7.27 14.66
C ARG A 2 1.55 7.56 14.69
N LEU A 3 0.96 7.91 13.55
CA LEU A 3 -0.47 8.28 13.46
C LEU A 3 -1.38 7.11 13.11
N HIS A 4 -0.91 6.22 12.22
CA HIS A 4 -1.70 5.12 11.67
C HIS A 4 -0.86 3.85 11.58
N PRO A 5 -0.61 3.15 12.70
CA PRO A 5 0.23 1.96 12.70
C PRO A 5 -0.36 0.81 11.86
N ALA A 6 -1.67 0.61 11.90
CA ALA A 6 -2.35 -0.40 11.07
C ALA A 6 -2.17 -0.13 9.56
N LYS A 7 -2.32 1.13 9.13
CA LYS A 7 -2.13 1.52 7.72
C LYS A 7 -0.68 1.40 7.29
N ALA A 8 0.26 1.80 8.15
CA ALA A 8 1.69 1.65 7.91
C ALA A 8 2.08 0.18 7.74
N TYR A 9 1.57 -0.70 8.59
CA TYR A 9 1.82 -2.13 8.51
C TYR A 9 1.25 -2.76 7.22
N ALA A 10 0.03 -2.38 6.83
CA ALA A 10 -0.56 -2.83 5.56
C ALA A 10 0.26 -2.39 4.34
N TRP A 11 0.75 -1.14 4.34
CA TRP A 11 1.60 -0.62 3.28
C TRP A 11 2.95 -1.33 3.22
N GLU A 12 3.56 -1.59 4.37
CA GLU A 12 4.83 -2.31 4.41
C GLU A 12 4.75 -3.69 3.78
N LEU A 13 3.74 -4.49 4.14
CA LEU A 13 3.57 -5.83 3.58
C LEU A 13 3.31 -5.79 2.06
N ARG A 14 2.63 -4.74 1.58
CA ARG A 14 2.40 -4.54 0.15
C ARG A 14 3.69 -4.17 -0.57
N LEU A 15 4.46 -3.24 -0.02
CA LEU A 15 5.73 -2.79 -0.58
C LEU A 15 6.77 -3.93 -0.60
N GLN A 16 6.68 -4.86 0.34
CA GLN A 16 7.51 -6.07 0.31
C GLN A 16 7.24 -6.97 -0.91
N ASP A 17 5.99 -7.02 -1.38
CA ASP A 17 5.63 -7.74 -2.61
C ASP A 17 6.01 -6.98 -3.89
N GLU A 18 5.92 -5.65 -3.86
CA GLU A 18 6.16 -4.81 -5.03
C GLU A 18 7.64 -4.48 -5.26
N ILE A 19 8.43 -4.34 -4.19
CA ILE A 19 9.84 -3.97 -4.25
C ILE A 19 10.71 -5.19 -3.95
N ARG A 20 10.79 -5.59 -2.67
CA ARG A 20 11.62 -6.70 -2.17
C ARG A 20 11.10 -7.18 -0.82
N PRO A 21 11.22 -8.49 -0.48
CA PRO A 21 10.67 -9.05 0.75
C PRO A 21 11.25 -8.45 2.04
N ASP A 22 12.48 -7.94 1.98
CA ASP A 22 13.16 -7.31 3.12
C ASP A 22 12.85 -5.81 3.26
N PHE A 23 11.91 -5.28 2.46
CA PHE A 23 11.55 -3.87 2.53
C PHE A 23 10.87 -3.53 3.87
N THR A 24 11.29 -2.43 4.46
CA THR A 24 10.70 -1.85 5.67
C THR A 24 10.55 -0.34 5.51
N ILE A 25 9.51 0.23 6.10
CA ILE A 25 9.32 1.68 6.14
C ILE A 25 10.35 2.27 7.11
N ASP A 26 11.35 2.96 6.57
CA ASP A 26 12.37 3.68 7.34
C ASP A 26 11.83 5.07 7.75
N GLU A 27 11.24 5.12 8.95
CA GLU A 27 10.75 6.35 9.59
C GLU A 27 11.28 6.37 11.03
N GLN A 28 11.45 7.56 11.60
CA GLN A 28 11.90 7.69 12.98
C GLN A 28 10.99 6.90 13.95
N GLY A 29 11.55 5.88 14.59
CA GLY A 29 10.85 5.00 15.53
C GLY A 29 9.93 3.96 14.87
N SER A 30 10.02 3.74 13.56
CA SER A 30 9.16 2.78 12.84
C SER A 30 9.19 1.38 13.46
N ASP A 31 10.36 0.90 13.85
CA ASP A 31 10.52 -0.41 14.48
C ASP A 31 9.84 -0.50 15.85
N GLU A 32 9.94 0.55 16.67
CA GLU A 32 9.28 0.61 17.97
C GLU A 32 7.76 0.64 17.82
N TYR A 33 7.24 1.47 16.91
CA TYR A 33 5.81 1.53 16.63
C TYR A 33 5.28 0.25 15.99
N ARG A 34 6.08 -0.43 15.15
CA ARG A 34 5.74 -1.74 14.58
C ARG A 34 5.62 -2.76 15.68
N ALA A 35 6.63 -2.88 16.54
CA ALA A 35 6.62 -3.80 17.66
C ALA A 35 5.43 -3.51 18.60
N ALA A 36 5.19 -2.25 18.93
CA ALA A 36 4.07 -1.83 19.77
C ALA A 36 2.71 -2.18 19.13
N PHE A 37 2.54 -1.95 17.83
CA PHE A 37 1.32 -2.31 17.10
C PHE A 37 1.08 -3.81 17.09
N LEU A 38 2.10 -4.61 16.77
CA LEU A 38 1.99 -6.07 16.74
C LEU A 38 1.67 -6.65 18.13
N ALA A 39 2.18 -6.03 19.19
CA ALA A 39 1.89 -6.44 20.56
C ALA A 39 0.49 -6.00 21.04
N ALA A 40 0.06 -4.78 20.71
CA ALA A 40 -1.21 -4.22 21.18
C ALA A 40 -2.42 -4.70 20.35
N HIS A 41 -2.22 -4.99 19.07
CA HIS A 41 -3.29 -5.31 18.12
C HIS A 41 -2.96 -6.56 17.27
N PRO A 42 -2.76 -7.73 17.89
CA PRO A 42 -2.42 -8.95 17.16
C PRO A 42 -3.51 -9.34 16.15
N ASP A 43 -4.78 -9.25 16.53
CA ASP A 43 -5.92 -9.60 15.66
C ASP A 43 -5.98 -8.73 14.40
N GLU A 44 -5.72 -7.43 14.54
CA GLU A 44 -5.72 -6.50 13.41
C GLU A 44 -4.51 -6.75 12.50
N ALA A 45 -3.34 -7.02 13.09
CA ALA A 45 -2.15 -7.39 12.34
C ALA A 45 -2.35 -8.69 11.54
N GLU A 46 -3.02 -9.70 12.12
CA GLU A 46 -3.39 -10.93 11.41
C GLU A 46 -4.39 -10.68 10.28
N ALA A 47 -5.41 -9.85 10.52
CA ALA A 47 -6.38 -9.49 9.49
C ALA A 47 -5.70 -8.79 8.30
N ILE A 48 -4.73 -7.91 8.57
CA ILE A 48 -3.92 -7.25 7.54
C ILE A 48 -3.06 -8.27 6.77
N ARG A 49 -2.37 -9.17 7.48
CA ARG A 49 -1.58 -10.25 6.86
C ARG A 49 -2.43 -11.13 5.94
N ARG A 50 -3.61 -11.53 6.40
CA ARG A 50 -4.53 -12.37 5.61
C ARG A 50 -4.98 -11.67 4.33
N LYS A 51 -5.38 -10.40 4.43
CA LYS A 51 -5.77 -9.60 3.26
C LYS A 51 -4.62 -9.46 2.26
N GLU A 52 -3.40 -9.26 2.73
CA GLU A 52 -2.24 -9.20 1.84
C GLU A 52 -1.95 -10.56 1.20
N GLN A 53 -2.05 -11.65 1.95
CA GLN A 53 -1.89 -13.01 1.41
C GLN A 53 -2.91 -13.31 0.30
N GLU A 54 -4.19 -13.00 0.53
CA GLU A 54 -5.25 -13.14 -0.49
C GLU A 54 -4.96 -12.30 -1.74
N ARG A 55 -4.41 -11.09 -1.57
CA ARG A 55 -3.98 -10.23 -2.69
C ARG A 55 -2.85 -10.88 -3.48
N ARG A 56 -1.82 -11.39 -2.81
CA ARG A 56 -0.67 -12.07 -3.43
C ARG A 56 -1.12 -13.30 -4.19
N GLU A 57 -2.00 -14.11 -3.61
CA GLU A 57 -2.56 -15.28 -4.29
C GLU A 57 -3.38 -14.90 -5.52
N ARG A 58 -4.21 -13.84 -5.42
CA ARG A 58 -4.97 -13.34 -6.57
C ARG A 58 -4.06 -12.82 -7.67
N LYS A 59 -2.98 -12.10 -7.34
CA LYS A 59 -1.94 -11.69 -8.30
C LYS A 59 -1.27 -12.91 -8.92
N ALA A 60 -0.86 -13.91 -8.13
CA ALA A 60 -0.24 -15.13 -8.63
C ALA A 60 -1.15 -15.91 -9.59
N ARG A 61 -2.46 -15.98 -9.31
CA ARG A 61 -3.47 -16.60 -10.19
C ARG A 61 -3.75 -15.79 -11.46
N LYS A 62 -3.59 -14.46 -11.41
CA LYS A 62 -3.80 -13.56 -12.55
C LYS A 62 -2.56 -13.44 -13.44
N ASN A 63 -1.36 -13.61 -12.89
CA ASN A 63 -0.07 -13.57 -13.59
C ASN A 63 0.24 -14.84 -14.42
N THR A 64 -0.78 -15.48 -15.00
CA THR A 64 -0.58 -16.26 -16.24
C THR A 64 0.02 -15.29 -17.27
N PRO A 65 1.08 -15.65 -18.02
CA PRO A 65 2.06 -14.69 -18.49
C PRO A 65 1.53 -13.93 -19.71
N GLU A 66 0.80 -12.82 -19.55
CA GLU A 66 0.49 -11.84 -20.62
C GLU A 66 0.04 -10.44 -20.12
N ASP A 67 0.26 -10.05 -18.86
CA ASP A 67 -0.20 -8.73 -18.41
C ASP A 67 0.86 -8.00 -17.55
N ASP A 68 1.98 -7.69 -18.19
CA ASP A 68 2.76 -6.47 -17.88
C ASP A 68 1.95 -5.27 -18.38
N ASN A 69 0.86 -4.92 -17.68
CA ASN A 69 0.23 -3.63 -17.89
C ASN A 69 -0.17 -3.00 -16.57
N LEU A 70 0.59 -1.99 -16.22
CA LEU A 70 0.41 -1.03 -15.14
C LEU A 70 -0.88 -0.22 -15.38
N SER A 71 -2.05 -0.85 -15.32
CA SER A 71 -3.32 -0.15 -15.44
C SER A 71 -3.68 0.48 -14.09
N LEU A 72 -3.06 1.63 -13.82
CA LEU A 72 -3.55 2.62 -12.87
C LEU A 72 -4.76 3.30 -13.53
N PRO A 73 -6.00 3.16 -13.02
CA PRO A 73 -7.07 4.07 -13.38
C PRO A 73 -6.78 5.38 -12.64
N PHE A 74 -5.97 6.25 -13.23
CA PHE A 74 -5.87 7.64 -12.81
C PHE A 74 -7.23 8.27 -13.13
N GLY A 75 -8.04 8.42 -12.07
CA GLY A 75 -9.39 8.94 -12.14
C GLY A 75 -9.42 10.35 -12.74
N GLU A 76 -10.22 10.46 -13.79
CA GLU A 76 -10.69 11.67 -14.42
C GLU A 76 -11.69 12.40 -13.50
N SER A 77 -11.44 13.71 -13.28
CA SER A 77 -12.36 14.84 -12.99
C SER A 77 -11.68 15.80 -11.98
N ASP A 78 -11.59 17.11 -12.20
CA ASP A 78 -12.68 18.05 -12.48
C ASP A 78 -12.15 19.33 -13.19
N ALA A 79 -13.03 20.01 -13.89
CA ALA A 79 -12.79 21.21 -14.68
C ALA A 79 -12.51 22.46 -13.84
N GLU A 80 -11.61 23.34 -14.31
CA GLU A 80 -11.78 24.79 -14.09
C GLU A 80 -11.26 25.55 -15.31
N GLU A 81 -12.23 26.03 -16.08
CA GLU A 81 -12.12 27.05 -17.12
C GLU A 81 -11.84 28.40 -16.44
N THR A 82 -10.69 29.02 -16.73
CA THR A 82 -10.50 30.46 -16.53
C THR A 82 -9.87 31.07 -17.75
N GLU A 83 -10.62 31.99 -18.35
CA GLU A 83 -10.28 32.90 -19.44
C GLU A 83 -8.92 33.58 -19.24
N GLU A 84 -8.12 33.71 -20.31
CA GLU A 84 -7.15 34.80 -20.41
C GLU A 84 -7.17 35.40 -21.82
N GLU A 85 -7.86 36.54 -21.88
CA GLU A 85 -7.87 37.57 -22.90
C GLU A 85 -6.45 38.02 -23.27
N VAL A 86 -6.07 37.94 -24.55
CA VAL A 86 -4.94 38.72 -25.09
C VAL A 86 -5.28 39.33 -26.46
N ALA A 87 -5.57 40.63 -26.37
CA ALA A 87 -5.37 41.76 -27.30
C ALA A 87 -5.05 41.50 -28.78
#